data_AF-A0A1H3SMZ0-F1
#
_entry.id   AF-A0A1H3SMZ0-F1
#
_cell.length_a   1.000
_cell.length_b   1.000
_cell.length_c   1.000
_cell.angle_alpha   90.00
_cell.angle_beta   90.00
_cell.angle_gamma   90.00
#
_symmetry.space_group_name_H-M   'P 1'
#
loop_
_entity.id
_entity.type
_entity.pdbx_description
1 polymer ?
#
loop_
_entity_poly.entity_id
_entity_poly.type
_entity_poly.pdbx_seq_one_letter_code
_entity_poly.pdbx_strand_id
1 'polypeptide(L)'
;MTTTTTHAPRTTVWQLEQAVLRTLAERLPAGEAALLATALPPAWARAAEVDNPTAQRFDSVEFLKRVRTRAGLRGAADDEVRDDAMFALDQVLLLCPSAVLHRVQQPLPDDIRGLFPEAVRLRAAGAR
;
A
#
# COMPACT_ATOMS: atom_id res chain seq x y z
N MET A 1 5.03 21.07 -37.74
CA MET A 1 5.91 20.86 -36.57
C MET A 1 5.13 20.02 -35.56
N THR A 2 5.39 18.72 -35.52
CA THR A 2 4.74 17.78 -34.60
C THR A 2 5.39 17.90 -33.22
N THR A 3 4.64 18.36 -32.23
CA THR A 3 5.08 18.37 -30.83
C THR A 3 5.10 16.94 -30.31
N THR A 4 6.29 16.33 -30.27
CA THR A 4 6.53 15.08 -29.57
C THR A 4 6.35 15.35 -28.08
N THR A 5 5.16 15.06 -27.55
CA THR A 5 4.92 15.07 -26.10
C THR A 5 5.65 13.85 -25.54
N THR A 6 6.79 14.08 -24.90
CA THR A 6 7.47 13.08 -24.08
C THR A 6 6.52 12.62 -22.97
N HIS A 7 5.88 11.48 -23.16
CA HIS A 7 5.12 10.80 -22.11
C HIS A 7 6.13 10.31 -21.07
N ALA A 8 6.10 10.90 -19.88
CA ALA A 8 6.91 10.49 -18.74
C ALA A 8 6.75 8.98 -18.49
N PRO A 9 7.78 8.29 -17.96
CA PRO A 9 7.74 6.84 -17.80
C PRO A 9 6.50 6.42 -17.00
N ARG A 10 5.81 5.40 -17.52
CA ARG A 10 4.79 4.64 -16.79
C ARG A 10 5.43 4.18 -15.49
N THR A 11 4.82 4.51 -14.36
CA THR A 11 5.23 4.07 -13.02
C THR A 11 5.70 2.62 -13.04
N THR A 12 6.85 2.33 -12.43
CA THR A 12 7.28 0.93 -12.31
C THR A 12 6.48 0.22 -11.23
N VAL A 13 6.27 -1.09 -11.37
CA VAL A 13 5.64 -1.92 -10.32
C VAL A 13 6.33 -1.70 -8.97
N TRP A 14 7.66 -1.64 -8.96
CA TRP A 14 8.45 -1.30 -7.78
C TRP A 14 8.04 0.04 -7.13
N GLN A 15 7.91 1.11 -7.91
CA GLN A 15 7.52 2.41 -7.38
C GLN A 15 6.10 2.40 -6.80
N LEU A 16 5.20 1.68 -7.44
CA LEU A 16 3.83 1.50 -6.98
C LEU A 16 3.77 0.72 -5.65
N GLU A 17 4.48 -0.40 -5.55
CA GLU A 17 4.60 -1.20 -4.33
C GLU A 17 5.16 -0.38 -3.16
N GLN A 18 6.23 0.39 -3.39
CA GLN A 18 6.85 1.24 -2.37
C GLN A 18 5.91 2.39 -1.95
N ALA A 19 5.16 2.97 -2.89
CA ALA A 19 4.14 3.99 -2.61
C ALA A 19 3.00 3.43 -1.75
N VAL A 20 2.51 2.24 -2.08
CA VAL A 20 1.45 1.54 -1.33
C VAL A 20 1.92 1.19 0.08
N LEU A 21 3.10 0.55 0.21
CA LEU A 21 3.65 0.17 1.52
C LEU A 21 3.87 1.36 2.44
N ARG A 22 4.44 2.45 1.92
CA ARG A 22 4.63 3.69 2.69
C ARG A 22 3.30 4.28 3.15
N THR A 23 2.31 4.32 2.26
CA THR A 23 0.99 4.86 2.59
C THR A 23 0.28 3.99 3.63
N LEU A 24 0.40 2.66 3.50
CA LEU A 24 -0.15 1.72 4.48
C LEU A 24 0.52 1.90 5.85
N ALA A 25 1.86 1.96 5.91
CA ALA A 25 2.59 2.13 7.15
C ALA A 25 2.23 3.43 7.88
N GLU A 26 2.03 4.53 7.16
CA GLU A 26 1.56 5.80 7.74
C GLU A 26 0.17 5.69 8.39
N ARG A 27 -0.68 4.79 7.89
CA ARG A 27 -2.02 4.57 8.44
C ARG A 27 -2.01 3.68 9.68
N LEU A 28 -0.97 2.87 9.85
CA LEU A 28 -0.86 1.90 10.93
C LEU A 28 -0.33 2.54 12.21
N PRO A 29 -0.73 2.05 13.40
CA PRO A 29 0.00 2.34 14.62
C PRO A 29 1.45 1.85 14.52
N ALA A 30 2.36 2.51 15.23
CA ALA A 30 3.80 2.25 15.13
C ALA A 30 4.16 0.76 15.34
N GLY A 31 3.46 0.05 16.22
CA GLY A 31 3.68 -1.37 16.47
C GLY A 31 3.36 -2.23 15.25
N GLU A 32 2.21 -2.02 14.61
CA GLU A 32 1.80 -2.74 13.40
C GLU A 32 2.64 -2.35 12.19
N ALA A 33 3.05 -1.09 12.06
CA ALA A 33 3.97 -0.65 11.01
C ALA A 33 5.36 -1.31 11.16
N ALA A 34 5.91 -1.37 12.38
CA ALA A 34 7.17 -2.05 12.65
C ALA A 34 7.08 -3.57 12.42
N LEU A 35 5.93 -4.17 12.78
CA LEU A 35 5.66 -5.58 12.50
C LEU A 35 5.63 -5.84 11.00
N LEU A 36 4.96 -4.98 10.22
CA LEU A 36 4.94 -5.06 8.76
C LEU A 36 6.35 -4.95 8.17
N ALA A 37 7.14 -3.96 8.59
CA ALA A 37 8.50 -3.76 8.10
C ALA A 37 9.40 -4.99 8.39
N THR A 38 9.29 -5.58 9.58
CA THR A 38 10.06 -6.76 9.98
C THR A 38 9.66 -8.02 9.20
N ALA A 39 8.42 -8.11 8.76
CA ALA A 39 7.90 -9.25 8.01
C ALA A 39 8.24 -9.20 6.51
N LEU A 40 8.67 -8.03 6.01
CA LEU A 40 8.99 -7.82 4.60
C LEU A 40 10.46 -8.11 4.32
N PRO A 41 10.81 -8.54 3.09
CA PRO A 41 12.20 -8.60 2.68
C PRO A 41 12.85 -7.20 2.71
N PRO A 42 14.18 -7.09 2.90
CA PRO A 42 14.86 -5.81 3.13
C PRO A 42 14.57 -4.73 2.09
N ALA A 43 14.37 -5.14 0.84
CA ALA A 43 14.11 -4.23 -0.26
C ALA A 43 12.74 -3.49 -0.12
N TRP A 44 11.75 -4.10 0.52
CA TRP A 44 10.43 -3.51 0.79
C TRP A 44 10.29 -2.95 2.21
N ALA A 45 11.03 -3.51 3.17
CA ALA A 45 10.98 -3.11 4.58
C ALA A 45 11.18 -1.60 4.76
N ARG A 46 12.12 -0.99 4.02
CA ARG A 46 12.41 0.45 4.08
C ARG A 46 11.22 1.35 3.74
N ALA A 47 10.27 0.89 2.92
CA ALA A 47 9.04 1.66 2.65
C ALA A 47 8.03 1.57 3.79
N ALA A 48 8.03 0.48 4.56
CA ALA A 48 7.13 0.29 5.69
C ALA A 48 7.66 0.91 7.01
N GLU A 49 8.94 1.34 7.03
CA GLU A 49 9.50 2.12 8.12
C GLU A 49 8.91 3.54 8.12
N VAL A 50 8.30 3.92 9.24
CA VAL A 50 7.71 5.26 9.45
C VAL A 50 8.49 5.99 10.53
N ASP A 51 8.96 7.20 10.18
CA ASP A 51 9.66 8.09 11.11
C ASP A 51 8.72 8.75 12.14
N ASN A 52 7.41 8.78 11.84
CA ASN A 52 6.40 9.34 12.73
C ASN A 52 5.78 8.25 13.63
N PRO A 53 5.89 8.36 14.96
CA PRO A 53 5.32 7.36 15.87
C PRO A 53 3.78 7.36 15.90
N THR A 54 3.12 8.36 15.32
CA THR A 54 1.65 8.50 15.35
C THR A 54 1.02 8.06 14.03
N ALA A 55 0.09 7.10 14.11
CA ALA A 55 -0.75 6.70 12.99
C ALA A 55 -1.52 7.91 12.45
N GLN A 56 -1.34 8.19 11.17
CA GLN A 56 -2.12 9.21 10.49
C GLN A 56 -3.54 8.70 10.28
N ARG A 57 -4.54 9.59 10.38
CA ARG A 57 -5.95 9.25 10.17
C ARG A 57 -6.37 9.74 8.80
N PHE A 58 -6.67 8.81 7.91
CA PHE A 58 -7.23 9.08 6.59
C PHE A 58 -8.00 7.86 6.09
N ASP A 59 -8.84 8.09 5.09
CA ASP A 59 -9.75 7.14 4.45
C ASP A 59 -9.14 6.54 3.16
N SER A 60 -9.88 5.68 2.47
CA SER A 60 -9.41 5.05 1.22
C SER A 60 -9.21 6.06 0.08
N VAL A 61 -9.97 7.15 0.06
CA VAL A 61 -9.87 8.18 -1.00
C VAL A 61 -8.53 8.91 -0.88
N GLU A 62 -8.20 9.36 0.33
CA GLU A 62 -6.91 10.00 0.62
C GLU A 62 -5.75 8.99 0.53
N PHE A 63 -5.97 7.72 0.89
CA PHE A 63 -5.00 6.64 0.65
C PHE A 63 -4.62 6.58 -0.83
N LEU A 64 -5.60 6.46 -1.73
CA LEU A 64 -5.36 6.35 -3.18
C LEU A 64 -4.75 7.62 -3.76
N LYS A 65 -5.15 8.81 -3.28
CA LYS A 65 -4.54 10.09 -3.67
C LYS A 65 -3.06 10.16 -3.31
N ARG A 66 -2.67 9.66 -2.13
CA ARG A 66 -1.27 9.58 -1.71
C ARG A 66 -0.49 8.58 -2.54
N VAL A 67 -1.06 7.41 -2.82
CA VAL A 67 -0.45 6.41 -3.71
C VAL A 67 -0.23 7.00 -5.10
N ARG A 68 -1.25 7.62 -5.71
CA ARG A 68 -1.14 8.32 -7.01
C ARG A 68 0.02 9.31 -7.03
N THR A 69 0.09 10.15 -6.01
CA THR A 69 1.11 11.20 -5.90
C THR A 69 2.52 10.61 -5.78
N ARG A 70 2.69 9.59 -4.92
CA ARG A 70 3.99 8.95 -4.65
C ARG A 70 4.48 8.09 -5.81
N ALA A 71 3.55 7.41 -6.47
CA ALA A 71 3.82 6.55 -7.61
C ALA A 71 4.03 7.34 -8.91
N GLY A 72 3.68 8.63 -8.95
CA GLY A 72 3.83 9.47 -10.13
C GLY A 72 2.75 9.26 -11.19
N LEU A 73 1.61 8.65 -10.82
CA LEU A 73 0.46 8.35 -11.69
C LEU A 73 -0.37 9.60 -12.00
N ARG A 74 0.29 10.65 -12.51
CA ARG A 74 -0.36 11.93 -12.83
C ARG A 74 -1.32 11.75 -14.00
N GLY A 75 -2.60 12.04 -13.79
CA GLY A 75 -3.64 11.93 -14.81
C GLY A 75 -4.30 10.56 -14.92
N ALA A 76 -3.86 9.56 -14.14
CA ALA A 76 -4.55 8.28 -14.02
C ALA A 76 -5.94 8.48 -13.40
N ALA A 77 -6.93 7.74 -13.91
CA ALA A 77 -8.29 7.77 -13.38
C ALA A 77 -8.35 7.19 -11.95
N ASP A 78 -9.39 7.53 -11.19
CA ASP A 78 -9.55 7.02 -9.82
C ASP A 78 -9.64 5.50 -9.75
N ASP A 79 -10.35 4.88 -10.70
CA ASP A 79 -10.50 3.42 -10.76
C ASP A 79 -9.18 2.74 -11.17
N GLU A 80 -8.42 3.31 -12.10
CA GLU A 80 -7.09 2.80 -12.49
C GLU A 80 -6.12 2.79 -11.30
N VAL A 81 -6.07 3.88 -10.52
CA VAL A 81 -5.24 3.95 -9.31
C VAL A 81 -5.72 2.97 -8.25
N ARG A 82 -7.03 2.72 -8.15
CA ARG A 82 -7.57 1.71 -7.24
C ARG A 82 -7.08 0.33 -7.62
N ASP A 83 -7.24 -0.06 -8.88
CA ASP A 83 -6.83 -1.38 -9.38
C ASP A 83 -5.33 -1.61 -9.22
N ASP A 84 -4.52 -0.60 -9.55
CA ASP A 84 -3.07 -0.61 -9.34
C ASP A 84 -2.70 -0.78 -7.86
N ALA A 85 -3.34 -0.03 -6.96
CA ALA A 85 -3.08 -0.14 -5.53
C ALA A 85 -3.47 -1.53 -4.99
N MET A 86 -4.59 -2.09 -5.45
CA MET A 86 -5.03 -3.44 -5.08
C MET A 86 -4.06 -4.50 -5.58
N PHE A 87 -3.58 -4.39 -6.81
CA PHE A 87 -2.55 -5.28 -7.37
C PHE A 87 -1.25 -5.22 -6.55
N ALA A 88 -0.77 -4.02 -6.22
CA ALA A 88 0.43 -3.86 -5.43
C ALA A 88 0.26 -4.39 -4.00
N LEU A 89 -0.90 -4.18 -3.36
CA LEU A 89 -1.23 -4.78 -2.07
C LEU A 89 -1.17 -6.31 -2.13
N ASP A 90 -1.70 -6.92 -3.19
CA ASP A 90 -1.61 -8.38 -3.39
C ASP A 90 -0.15 -8.85 -3.40
N GLN A 91 0.68 -8.25 -4.25
CA GLN A 91 2.08 -8.64 -4.42
C GLN A 91 2.88 -8.53 -3.13
N VAL A 92 2.81 -7.37 -2.45
CA VAL A 92 3.67 -7.12 -1.28
C VAL A 92 3.18 -7.84 -0.03
N LEU A 93 1.86 -7.96 0.17
CA LEU A 93 1.32 -8.58 1.37
C LEU A 93 1.37 -10.10 1.31
N LEU A 94 1.41 -10.71 0.11
CA LEU A 94 1.63 -12.15 -0.02
C LEU A 94 2.97 -12.60 0.58
N LEU A 95 3.96 -11.69 0.67
CA LEU A 95 5.27 -11.92 1.28
C LEU A 95 5.21 -12.06 2.81
N CYS A 96 4.14 -11.61 3.45
CA CYS A 96 4.04 -11.60 4.90
C CYS A 96 3.39 -12.89 5.46
N PRO A 97 3.75 -13.30 6.69
CA PRO A 97 3.03 -14.34 7.42
C PRO A 97 1.58 -13.94 7.72
N SER A 98 0.67 -14.92 7.75
CA SER A 98 -0.76 -14.68 7.98
C SER A 98 -1.06 -13.97 9.30
N ALA A 99 -0.29 -14.26 10.36
CA ALA A 99 -0.44 -13.58 11.66
C ALA A 99 -0.12 -12.07 11.57
N VAL A 100 0.86 -11.68 10.76
CA VAL A 100 1.19 -10.27 10.51
C VAL A 100 0.07 -9.62 9.72
N LEU A 101 -0.41 -10.28 8.65
CA LEU A 101 -1.54 -9.82 7.84
C LEU A 101 -2.80 -9.58 8.69
N HIS A 102 -3.07 -10.47 9.63
CA HIS A 102 -4.16 -10.30 10.58
C HIS A 102 -3.97 -9.05 11.44
N ARG A 103 -2.80 -8.90 12.07
CA ARG A 103 -2.49 -7.77 12.96
C ARG A 103 -2.56 -6.42 12.25
N VAL A 104 -2.00 -6.30 11.05
CA VAL A 104 -1.99 -5.03 10.30
C VAL A 104 -3.38 -4.62 9.80
N GLN A 105 -4.30 -5.58 9.59
CA GLN A 105 -5.66 -5.25 9.15
C GLN A 105 -6.56 -4.78 10.30
N GLN A 106 -6.34 -5.21 11.55
CA GLN A 106 -7.18 -4.84 12.70
C GLN A 106 -7.39 -3.33 12.91
N PRO A 107 -6.34 -2.47 12.85
CA PRO A 107 -6.51 -1.03 13.09
C PRO A 107 -7.03 -0.26 11.87
N LEU A 108 -7.21 -0.91 10.72
CA LEU A 108 -7.58 -0.24 9.48
C LEU A 108 -9.11 -0.03 9.41
N PRO A 109 -9.57 1.14 8.94
CA PRO A 109 -10.98 1.35 8.66
C PRO A 109 -11.47 0.46 7.50
N ASP A 110 -12.77 0.22 7.47
CA ASP A 110 -13.44 -0.74 6.60
C ASP A 110 -13.22 -0.45 5.10
N ASP A 111 -13.18 0.81 4.73
CA ASP A 111 -12.95 1.26 3.35
C ASP A 111 -11.53 0.94 2.86
N ILE A 112 -10.50 1.14 3.70
CA ILE A 112 -9.12 0.74 3.41
C ILE A 112 -9.01 -0.79 3.42
N ARG A 113 -9.65 -1.48 4.37
CA ARG A 113 -9.71 -2.96 4.37
C ARG A 113 -10.37 -3.49 3.09
N GLY A 114 -11.32 -2.74 2.52
CA GLY A 114 -11.97 -3.05 1.24
C GLY A 114 -11.02 -3.06 0.03
N LEU A 115 -9.86 -2.41 0.13
CA LEU A 115 -8.82 -2.45 -0.91
C LEU A 115 -7.98 -3.74 -0.88
N PHE A 116 -8.06 -4.53 0.20
CA PHE A 116 -7.25 -5.74 0.30
C PHE A 116 -7.88 -6.84 -0.57
N PRO A 117 -7.09 -7.50 -1.43
CA PRO A 117 -7.55 -8.64 -2.21
C PRO A 117 -8.18 -9.71 -1.31
N GLU A 118 -9.18 -10.42 -1.83
CA GLU A 118 -9.89 -11.46 -1.06
C GLU A 118 -8.94 -12.52 -0.49
N ALA A 119 -7.97 -12.98 -1.28
CA ALA A 119 -6.98 -13.95 -0.84
C ALA A 119 -6.20 -13.48 0.41
N VAL A 120 -5.79 -12.20 0.44
CA VAL A 120 -5.08 -11.60 1.58
C VAL A 120 -5.99 -11.50 2.80
N ARG A 121 -7.26 -11.12 2.61
CA ARG A 121 -8.26 -11.06 3.69
C ARG A 121 -8.54 -12.45 4.28
N LEU A 122 -8.65 -13.48 3.45
CA LEU A 122 -8.89 -14.87 3.89
C LEU A 122 -7.68 -15.44 4.65
N ARG A 123 -6.46 -15.19 4.16
CA ARG A 123 -5.22 -15.60 4.87
C ARG A 123 -5.14 -14.96 6.26
N ALA A 124 -5.47 -13.68 6.36
CA ALA A 124 -5.54 -12.99 7.65
C ALA A 124 -6.62 -13.56 8.58
N ALA A 125 -7.80 -13.88 8.04
CA ALA A 125 -8.89 -14.46 8.83
C ALA A 125 -8.56 -15.84 9.42
N GLY A 126 -7.77 -16.65 8.71
CA GLY A 126 -7.33 -17.97 9.17
C GLY A 126 -6.27 -17.96 10.28
N ALA A 127 -5.71 -16.81 10.64
CA ALA A 127 -4.74 -16.66 11.71
C ALA A 127 -5.35 -16.21 13.05
N ARG A 128 -6.69 -16.24 13.16
CA ARG A 128 -7.46 -15.91 14.36
C ARG A 128 -7.32 -16.95 15.47
#